data_AF-A0A182Q8Q5-F1
#
_entry.id   AF-A0A182Q8Q5-F1
#
_cell.length_a   1.000
_cell.length_b   1.000
_cell.length_c   1.000
_cell.angle_alpha   90.00
_cell.angle_beta   90.00
_cell.angle_gamma   90.00
#
_symmetry.space_group_name_H-M   'P 1'
#
loop_
_entity.id
_entity.type
_entity.pdbx_description
1 polymer ?
#
loop_
_entity_poly.entity_id
_entity_poly.type
_entity_poly.pdbx_seq_one_letter_code
_entity_poly.pdbx_strand_id
1 'polypeptide(L)'
;MSSIRLNPKTKRCCFCAKIKEANEGGLGGGRYTGGLHTVTRPGERIFRDIRYNGPPGRTQSCGASKLKQLVRQRTKEWWCHFDDDNYVNVPRLVRMLDDYSPSQDWYLGKPSISSPLEIFLDNTKTSTEVNKKVTFWFATGGAGFCISRALALKMMPIAASGKFVAIGDKIRFPDDVTMGFLIEHILKVPLTVIDAFHSHLEPMEFIRPETFHDQVSFSYARMRNEWNVVKVDGFDLKTDPKRIYSLHCYLYPFFSICPKSIRRR
;
A
#
# COMPACT_ATOMS: atom_id res chain seq x y z
N MET A 1 2.12 29.65 -5.69
CA MET A 1 3.00 28.71 -4.95
C MET A 1 2.25 28.26 -3.71
N SER A 2 1.63 27.08 -3.74
CA SER A 2 0.74 26.60 -2.67
C SER A 2 1.50 25.62 -1.79
N SER A 3 1.90 26.05 -0.59
CA SER A 3 2.55 25.20 0.42
C SER A 3 1.49 24.32 1.09
N ILE A 4 1.52 23.01 0.82
CA ILE A 4 0.68 22.02 1.49
C ILE A 4 1.36 21.66 2.83
N ARG A 5 0.77 22.09 3.95
CA ARG A 5 1.13 21.59 5.30
C ARG A 5 0.36 20.31 5.57
N LEU A 6 1.06 19.18 5.65
CA LEU A 6 0.49 17.90 6.09
C LEU A 6 0.50 17.83 7.62
N ASN A 7 -0.67 17.56 8.23
CA ASN A 7 -0.89 17.50 9.67
C ASN A 7 -0.49 16.12 10.25
N PRO A 8 0.39 16.01 11.26
CA PRO A 8 1.07 14.76 11.62
C PRO A 8 0.29 13.84 12.59
N LYS A 9 -1.05 13.74 12.52
CA LYS A 9 -1.83 12.94 13.49
C LYS A 9 -2.84 12.00 12.85
N THR A 10 -2.37 10.92 12.22
CA THR A 10 -3.17 9.68 12.03
C THR A 10 -2.28 8.46 12.21
N LYS A 11 -2.61 7.59 13.17
CA LYS A 11 -1.97 6.28 13.35
C LYS A 11 -2.46 5.37 12.22
N ARG A 12 -1.63 5.09 11.21
CA ARG A 12 -1.99 4.24 10.05
C ARG A 12 -1.63 2.79 10.33
N CYS A 13 -2.60 1.89 10.19
CA CYS A 13 -2.40 0.44 10.36
C CYS A 13 -1.89 -0.19 9.07
N CYS A 14 -0.66 -0.73 9.08
CA CYS A 14 -0.13 -1.47 7.94
C CYS A 14 -0.87 -2.83 7.76
N PHE A 15 -1.36 -3.18 6.56
CA PHE A 15 -1.84 -4.53 6.24
C PHE A 15 -0.66 -5.46 5.90
N CYS A 16 -0.82 -6.78 6.07
CA CYS A 16 0.14 -7.78 5.59
C CYS A 16 -0.64 -8.96 5.05
N ALA A 17 -0.78 -9.05 3.72
CA ALA A 17 -1.38 -10.22 3.09
C ALA A 17 -0.49 -11.46 3.31
N LYS A 18 -1.12 -12.60 3.58
CA LYS A 18 -0.48 -13.93 3.56
C LYS A 18 -1.17 -14.71 2.45
N ILE A 19 -0.49 -14.90 1.33
CA ILE A 19 -0.97 -15.74 0.23
C ILE A 19 -0.44 -17.15 0.50
N LYS A 20 -1.32 -18.15 0.50
CA LYS A 20 -0.96 -19.57 0.55
C LYS A 20 -1.64 -20.25 -0.62
N GLU A 21 -0.89 -20.97 -1.44
CA GLU A 21 -1.45 -22.00 -2.32
C GLU A 21 -1.87 -23.19 -1.45
N ALA A 22 -3.10 -23.68 -1.64
CA ALA A 22 -3.54 -24.94 -1.07
C ALA A 22 -3.32 -26.02 -2.13
N ASN A 23 -2.50 -27.01 -1.81
CA ASN A 23 -2.29 -28.19 -2.62
C ASN A 23 -3.16 -29.31 -2.03
N GLU A 24 -4.26 -29.65 -2.70
CA GLU A 24 -5.05 -30.84 -2.35
C GLU A 24 -5.11 -31.77 -3.58
N GLY A 25 -4.57 -32.96 -3.39
CA GLY A 25 -4.47 -33.97 -4.44
C GLY A 25 -5.80 -34.61 -4.81
N GLY A 26 -5.87 -35.05 -6.06
CA GLY A 26 -6.60 -36.22 -6.53
C GLY A 26 -8.12 -36.25 -6.34
N LEU A 27 -8.86 -36.00 -7.44
CA LEU A 27 -9.72 -36.98 -8.14
C LEU A 27 -10.65 -36.26 -9.13
N GLY A 28 -10.71 -36.76 -10.37
CA GLY A 28 -11.89 -36.64 -11.25
C GLY A 28 -11.87 -35.52 -12.29
N GLY A 29 -11.96 -35.91 -13.57
CA GLY A 29 -11.84 -35.02 -14.72
C GLY A 29 -12.97 -33.99 -14.89
N GLY A 30 -12.59 -32.82 -15.38
CA GLY A 30 -13.47 -31.74 -15.82
C GLY A 30 -12.66 -30.48 -16.10
N ARG A 31 -12.46 -30.13 -17.38
CA ARG A 31 -11.71 -28.95 -17.82
C ARG A 31 -12.42 -27.66 -17.39
N TYR A 32 -12.06 -27.10 -16.24
CA TYR A 32 -12.08 -25.66 -15.93
C TYR A 32 -11.01 -25.41 -14.86
N THR A 33 -9.84 -24.90 -15.24
CA THR A 33 -8.77 -24.53 -14.29
C THR A 33 -9.11 -23.19 -13.63
N GLY A 34 -10.08 -23.21 -12.72
CA GLY A 34 -10.30 -22.15 -11.74
C GLY A 34 -9.84 -22.64 -10.38
N GLY A 35 -8.61 -22.30 -9.99
CA GLY A 35 -8.09 -22.61 -8.66
C GLY A 35 -8.99 -22.02 -7.58
N LEU A 36 -9.54 -22.88 -6.73
CA LEU A 36 -10.41 -22.50 -5.61
C LEU A 36 -9.54 -21.89 -4.50
N HIS A 37 -9.39 -20.57 -4.48
CA HIS A 37 -8.74 -19.89 -3.36
C HIS A 37 -9.66 -19.93 -2.13
N THR A 38 -9.31 -20.74 -1.13
CA THR A 38 -10.05 -20.81 0.12
C THR A 38 -9.80 -19.54 0.93
N VAL A 39 -10.68 -18.55 0.78
CA VAL A 39 -10.82 -17.47 1.75
C VAL A 39 -11.43 -18.09 3.00
N THR A 40 -10.61 -18.29 4.04
CA THR A 40 -11.12 -18.70 5.36
C THR A 40 -12.27 -17.80 5.76
N ARG A 41 -13.40 -18.43 6.13
CA ARG A 41 -14.70 -17.79 6.35
C ARG A 41 -14.60 -16.56 7.27
N PRO A 42 -15.41 -15.49 7.06
CA PRO A 42 -15.37 -14.23 7.82
C PRO A 42 -15.91 -14.33 9.28
N GLY A 43 -15.74 -15.47 9.95
CA GLY A 43 -16.39 -15.79 11.21
C GLY A 43 -15.57 -15.55 12.49
N GLU A 44 -14.26 -15.31 12.38
CA GLU A 44 -13.41 -15.11 13.57
C GLU A 44 -12.76 -13.73 13.57
N ARG A 45 -13.51 -12.75 14.10
CA ARG A 45 -13.02 -11.58 14.83
C ARG A 45 -11.67 -11.00 14.34
N ILE A 46 -11.74 -10.20 13.27
CA ILE A 46 -10.70 -9.24 12.87
C ILE A 46 -10.71 -8.03 13.83
N PHE A 47 -10.63 -8.30 15.13
CA PHE A 47 -10.34 -7.35 16.21
C PHE A 47 -9.90 -8.21 17.41
N ARG A 48 -8.69 -8.75 17.34
CA ARG A 48 -7.95 -9.08 18.56
C ARG A 48 -6.79 -8.11 18.65
N ASP A 49 -7.04 -7.10 19.46
CA ASP A 49 -6.10 -6.34 20.25
C ASP A 49 -4.73 -7.03 20.34
N ILE A 50 -3.77 -6.60 19.51
CA ILE A 50 -2.37 -6.94 19.75
C ILE A 50 -1.94 -6.01 20.87
N ARG A 51 -2.12 -6.49 22.12
CA ARG A 51 -1.56 -5.81 23.29
C ARG A 51 -0.06 -5.64 23.08
N TYR A 52 0.34 -4.40 22.87
CA TYR A 52 1.72 -3.97 22.87
C TYR A 52 2.21 -3.98 24.33
N ASN A 53 2.95 -5.02 24.72
CA ASN A 53 3.61 -5.12 26.04
C ASN A 53 4.93 -4.32 26.09
N GLY A 54 5.04 -3.22 25.34
CA GLY A 54 6.19 -2.32 25.43
C GLY A 54 5.88 -1.14 26.35
N PRO A 55 6.92 -0.55 26.98
CA PRO A 55 6.74 0.54 27.93
C PRO A 55 5.97 1.70 27.27
N PRO A 56 4.98 2.30 27.96
CA PRO A 56 4.19 3.38 27.42
C PRO A 56 5.08 4.62 27.27
N GLY A 57 5.21 5.17 26.06
CA GLY A 57 5.83 6.49 25.87
C GLY A 57 6.65 6.76 24.60
N ARG A 58 6.78 5.85 23.63
CA ARG A 58 7.45 6.17 22.35
C ARG A 58 6.55 5.97 21.15
N THR A 59 6.29 7.06 20.43
CA THR A 59 5.86 7.05 19.03
C THR A 59 6.85 6.22 18.21
N GLN A 60 6.43 5.05 17.74
CA GLN A 60 7.21 4.18 16.85
C GLN A 60 6.58 4.22 15.46
N SER A 61 7.35 4.56 14.44
CA SER A 61 6.91 4.53 13.04
C SER A 61 6.52 3.10 12.62
N CYS A 62 5.45 2.94 11.83
CA CYS A 62 4.90 1.62 11.48
C CYS A 62 5.91 0.78 10.68
N GLY A 63 6.84 1.43 9.96
CA GLY A 63 7.76 0.77 9.01
C GLY A 63 8.76 -0.18 9.65
N ALA A 64 9.55 0.27 10.63
CA ALA A 64 10.73 -0.49 11.09
C ALA A 64 10.38 -1.76 11.90
N SER A 65 9.38 -1.68 12.78
CA SER A 65 8.95 -2.80 13.63
C SER A 65 8.25 -3.90 12.83
N LYS A 66 7.48 -3.52 11.80
CA LYS A 66 6.74 -4.46 10.93
C LYS A 66 7.68 -5.18 9.95
N LEU A 67 8.69 -4.49 9.43
CA LEU A 67 9.74 -5.07 8.59
C LEU A 67 10.49 -6.21 9.30
N LYS A 68 10.87 -6.00 10.56
CA LYS A 68 11.52 -7.04 11.38
C LYS A 68 10.64 -8.29 11.56
N GLN A 69 9.32 -8.13 11.70
CA GLN A 69 8.39 -9.25 11.84
C GLN A 69 8.26 -10.06 10.54
N LEU A 70 8.29 -9.39 9.39
CA LEU A 70 8.14 -10.02 8.07
C LEU A 70 9.30 -10.95 7.76
N VAL A 71 10.53 -10.49 7.98
CA VAL A 71 11.70 -11.33 7.66
C VAL A 71 11.79 -12.57 8.54
N ARG A 72 11.31 -12.47 9.78
CA ARG A 72 11.28 -13.64 10.67
C ARG A 72 10.33 -14.73 10.17
N GLN A 73 9.42 -14.42 9.25
CA GLN A 73 8.51 -15.37 8.61
C GLN A 73 9.06 -15.78 7.24
N ARG A 74 9.68 -16.96 7.15
CA ARG A 74 10.30 -17.48 5.91
C ARG A 74 9.35 -17.65 4.71
N THR A 75 8.04 -17.49 4.89
CA THR A 75 7.00 -17.85 3.92
C THR A 75 6.30 -16.67 3.25
N LYS A 76 6.75 -15.42 3.45
CA LYS A 76 6.12 -14.24 2.84
C LYS A 76 6.98 -13.69 1.73
N GLU A 77 6.45 -13.74 0.50
CA GLU A 77 7.12 -13.34 -0.73
C GLU A 77 7.00 -11.85 -1.04
N TRP A 78 5.92 -11.22 -0.55
CA TRP A 78 5.59 -9.82 -0.78
C TRP A 78 5.19 -9.13 0.52
N TRP A 79 5.57 -7.86 0.66
CA TRP A 79 5.01 -6.96 1.65
C TRP A 79 4.34 -5.80 0.95
N CYS A 80 3.06 -5.58 1.24
CA CYS A 80 2.33 -4.44 0.72
C CYS A 80 1.80 -3.56 1.86
N HIS A 81 1.90 -2.26 1.67
CA HIS A 81 1.32 -1.24 2.54
C HIS A 81 0.07 -0.65 1.88
N PHE A 82 -0.96 -0.44 2.69
CA PHE A 82 -2.18 0.27 2.34
C PHE A 82 -2.67 1.00 3.60
N ASP A 83 -3.22 2.19 3.44
CA ASP A 83 -3.82 3.00 4.51
C ASP A 83 -5.26 2.54 4.82
N ASP A 84 -5.83 3.06 5.91
CA ASP A 84 -7.20 2.73 6.36
C ASP A 84 -8.31 3.35 5.50
N ASP A 85 -7.94 4.27 4.62
CA ASP A 85 -8.79 4.86 3.60
C ASP A 85 -8.66 4.18 2.22
N ASN A 86 -7.91 3.07 2.12
CA ASN A 86 -7.81 2.30 0.89
C ASN A 86 -8.84 1.17 0.78
N TYR A 87 -9.38 1.00 -0.43
CA TYR A 87 -10.02 -0.25 -0.85
C TYR A 87 -9.05 -1.03 -1.74
N VAL A 88 -8.85 -2.31 -1.43
CA VAL A 88 -7.91 -3.17 -2.16
C VAL A 88 -8.65 -4.27 -2.91
N ASN A 89 -8.50 -4.28 -4.23
CA ASN A 89 -8.94 -5.36 -5.10
C ASN A 89 -7.92 -6.51 -5.02
N VAL A 90 -8.06 -7.35 -4.00
CA VAL A 90 -7.06 -8.40 -3.67
C VAL A 90 -6.79 -9.37 -4.83
N PRO A 91 -7.78 -9.93 -5.56
CA PRO A 91 -7.51 -10.76 -6.72
C PRO A 91 -6.67 -10.08 -7.80
N ARG A 92 -6.92 -8.79 -8.06
CA ARG A 92 -6.12 -8.02 -9.02
C ARG A 92 -4.70 -7.78 -8.51
N LEU A 93 -4.54 -7.46 -7.22
CA LEU A 93 -3.24 -7.33 -6.57
C LEU A 93 -2.42 -8.62 -6.72
N VAL A 94 -2.98 -9.78 -6.41
CA VAL A 94 -2.27 -11.07 -6.50
C VAL A 94 -1.80 -11.32 -7.94
N ARG A 95 -2.70 -11.21 -8.93
CA ARG A 95 -2.34 -11.39 -10.34
C ARG A 95 -1.23 -10.45 -10.81
N MET A 96 -1.24 -9.20 -10.34
CA MET A 96 -0.18 -8.23 -10.66
C MET A 96 1.16 -8.63 -10.03
N LEU A 97 1.16 -9.19 -8.82
CA LEU A 97 2.38 -9.64 -8.16
C LEU A 97 2.99 -10.89 -8.81
N ASP A 98 2.17 -11.74 -9.44
CA ASP A 98 2.63 -12.94 -10.15
C ASP A 98 3.51 -12.60 -11.37
N ASP A 99 3.38 -11.39 -11.93
CA ASP A 99 4.20 -10.89 -13.03
C ASP A 99 5.66 -10.60 -12.61
N TYR A 100 5.96 -10.64 -11.30
CA TYR A 100 7.26 -10.27 -10.74
C TYR A 100 7.86 -11.37 -9.85
N SER A 101 9.16 -11.63 -9.98
CA SER A 101 9.83 -12.60 -9.10
C SER A 101 10.10 -12.02 -7.70
N PRO A 102 9.61 -12.62 -6.59
CA PRO A 102 9.87 -12.13 -5.23
C PRO A 102 11.33 -12.29 -4.77
N SER A 103 12.14 -13.00 -5.56
CA SER A 103 13.58 -13.17 -5.35
C SER A 103 14.44 -12.03 -5.91
N GLN A 104 13.83 -11.16 -6.73
CA GLN A 104 14.44 -9.95 -7.27
C GLN A 104 13.99 -8.72 -6.47
N ASP A 105 14.75 -7.62 -6.58
CA ASP A 105 14.44 -6.40 -5.86
C ASP A 105 13.34 -5.59 -6.56
N TRP A 106 12.10 -5.76 -6.12
CA TRP A 106 10.97 -4.97 -6.60
C TRP A 106 10.47 -3.98 -5.55
N TYR A 107 10.26 -2.75 -6.00
CA TYR A 107 9.48 -1.70 -5.34
C TYR A 107 8.38 -1.26 -6.29
N LEU A 108 7.15 -1.69 -6.04
CA LEU A 108 5.99 -1.55 -6.91
C LEU A 108 5.02 -0.54 -6.30
N GLY A 109 4.57 0.44 -7.07
CA GLY A 109 3.58 1.41 -6.60
C GLY A 109 3.44 2.58 -7.55
N LYS A 110 2.84 3.68 -7.10
CA LYS A 110 2.62 4.87 -7.94
C LYS A 110 3.06 6.14 -7.22
N PRO A 111 3.86 7.01 -7.86
CA PRO A 111 4.11 8.34 -7.32
C PRO A 111 2.90 9.25 -7.58
N SER A 112 2.44 9.99 -6.57
CA SER A 112 1.39 11.01 -6.72
C SER A 112 1.95 12.43 -6.88
N ILE A 113 3.23 12.57 -7.25
CA ILE A 113 3.89 13.83 -7.58
C ILE A 113 4.40 13.80 -9.03
N SER A 114 4.46 14.96 -9.68
CA SER A 114 4.82 15.07 -11.10
C SER A 114 6.32 15.10 -11.40
N SER A 115 7.15 15.30 -10.38
CA SER A 115 8.61 15.30 -10.49
C SER A 115 9.23 14.59 -9.28
N PRO A 116 10.42 13.99 -9.40
CA PRO A 116 11.06 13.32 -8.28
C PRO A 116 11.30 14.33 -7.14
N LEU A 117 11.25 13.84 -5.91
CA LEU A 117 11.48 14.69 -4.75
C LEU A 117 12.96 15.07 -4.68
N GLU A 118 13.22 16.35 -4.44
CA GLU A 118 14.57 16.90 -4.33
C GLU A 118 14.85 17.35 -2.89
N ILE A 119 15.99 16.93 -2.34
CA ILE A 119 16.46 17.34 -1.03
C ILE A 119 17.93 17.73 -1.03
N PHE A 120 18.31 18.57 -0.07
CA PHE A 120 19.69 18.87 0.26
C PHE A 120 20.08 18.11 1.52
N LEU A 121 21.19 17.36 1.45
CA LEU A 121 21.76 16.70 2.62
C LEU A 121 22.83 17.61 3.23
N ASP A 122 22.58 18.13 4.43
CA ASP A 122 23.59 18.87 5.18
C ASP A 122 24.68 17.90 5.67
N ASN A 123 25.88 18.03 5.07
CA ASN A 123 27.09 17.40 5.59
C ASN A 123 27.64 18.26 6.73
N THR A 124 27.31 17.90 7.96
CA THR A 124 28.01 18.48 9.12
C THR A 124 29.42 17.89 9.17
N LYS A 125 30.42 18.80 9.14
CA LYS A 125 31.88 18.61 9.35
C LYS A 125 32.75 18.50 8.09
N THR A 126 32.76 19.53 7.24
CA THR A 126 33.98 20.23 6.73
C THR A 126 33.56 21.21 5.64
N SER A 127 33.98 22.47 5.80
CA SER A 127 33.49 23.67 5.11
C SER A 127 33.85 23.80 3.62
N THR A 128 33.95 22.71 2.87
CA THR A 128 34.37 22.75 1.45
C THR A 128 33.61 21.78 0.53
N GLU A 129 32.73 20.92 1.04
CA GLU A 129 31.91 20.04 0.19
C GLU A 129 30.50 20.60 0.01
N VAL A 130 30.21 21.00 -1.24
CA VAL A 130 28.93 21.48 -1.76
C VAL A 130 27.76 20.65 -1.22
N ASN A 131 26.72 21.33 -0.73
CA ASN A 131 25.42 20.74 -0.37
C ASN A 131 25.00 19.69 -1.39
N LYS A 132 25.05 18.40 -1.03
CA LYS A 132 24.78 17.32 -1.98
C LYS A 132 23.28 17.24 -2.21
N LYS A 133 22.88 17.70 -3.39
CA LYS A 133 21.51 17.60 -3.90
C LYS A 133 21.20 16.15 -4.25
N VAL A 134 20.07 15.66 -3.78
CA VAL A 134 19.59 14.29 -3.97
C VAL A 134 18.18 14.32 -4.54
N THR A 135 17.96 13.53 -5.58
CA THR A 135 16.65 13.34 -6.22
C THR A 135 16.25 11.87 -6.19
N PHE A 136 14.97 11.59 -5.92
CA PHE A 136 14.43 10.23 -5.89
C PHE A 136 12.91 10.22 -6.04
N TRP A 137 12.35 9.10 -6.53
CA TRP A 137 10.91 8.86 -6.48
C TRP A 137 10.50 8.10 -5.22
N PHE A 138 9.21 8.15 -4.89
CA PHE A 138 8.63 7.32 -3.85
C PHE A 138 7.20 6.92 -4.24
N ALA A 139 6.80 5.70 -3.88
CA ALA A 139 5.41 5.29 -4.01
C ALA A 139 4.60 6.00 -2.92
N THR A 140 3.48 6.61 -3.30
CA THR A 140 2.62 7.32 -2.36
C THR A 140 1.88 6.32 -1.47
N GLY A 141 2.06 6.44 -0.14
CA GLY A 141 1.52 5.49 0.82
C GLY A 141 0.00 5.35 0.76
N GLY A 142 -0.70 6.46 0.50
CA GLY A 142 -2.16 6.50 0.35
C GLY A 142 -2.69 5.94 -0.96
N ALA A 143 -1.83 5.57 -1.92
CA ALA A 143 -2.21 4.69 -3.04
C ALA A 143 -2.01 3.22 -2.66
N GLY A 144 -1.05 2.96 -1.78
CA GLY A 144 -0.51 1.65 -1.49
C GLY A 144 0.67 1.30 -2.38
N PHE A 145 1.51 0.39 -1.89
CA PHE A 145 2.71 -0.05 -2.59
C PHE A 145 3.16 -1.42 -2.06
N CYS A 146 3.97 -2.12 -2.84
CA CYS A 146 4.52 -3.43 -2.48
C CYS A 146 6.04 -3.47 -2.64
N ILE A 147 6.70 -4.23 -1.78
CA ILE A 147 8.11 -4.60 -1.87
C ILE A 147 8.26 -6.11 -1.90
N SER A 148 9.15 -6.58 -2.74
CA SER A 148 9.56 -7.99 -2.77
C SER A 148 10.24 -8.42 -1.46
N ARG A 149 10.25 -9.72 -1.20
CA ARG A 149 10.99 -10.31 -0.09
C ARG A 149 12.49 -10.00 -0.19
N ALA A 150 13.10 -10.11 -1.37
CA ALA A 150 14.52 -9.81 -1.55
C ALA A 150 14.87 -8.37 -1.15
N LEU A 151 14.06 -7.40 -1.59
CA LEU A 151 14.25 -6.00 -1.20
C LEU A 151 14.02 -5.79 0.31
N ALA A 152 12.97 -6.36 0.87
CA ALA A 152 12.68 -6.26 2.31
C ALA A 152 13.85 -6.77 3.18
N LEU A 153 14.52 -7.85 2.74
CA LEU A 153 15.72 -8.37 3.41
C LEU A 153 16.91 -7.40 3.35
N LYS A 154 17.09 -6.69 2.23
CA LYS A 154 18.16 -5.68 2.08
C LYS A 154 17.89 -4.42 2.89
N MET A 155 16.62 -4.05 3.07
CA MET A 155 16.22 -2.91 3.90
C MET A 155 16.44 -3.14 5.40
N MET A 156 16.36 -4.39 5.85
CA MET A 156 16.40 -4.75 7.27
C MET A 156 17.62 -4.25 8.05
N PRO A 157 18.89 -4.46 7.60
CA PRO A 157 20.05 -3.98 8.35
C PRO A 157 20.04 -2.46 8.55
N ILE A 158 19.46 -1.72 7.61
CA ILE A 158 19.36 -0.26 7.64
C ILE A 158 18.24 0.18 8.60
N ALA A 159 17.12 -0.55 8.63
CA ALA A 159 16.05 -0.36 9.60
C ALA A 159 16.45 -0.78 11.04
N ALA A 160 17.24 -1.84 11.18
CA ALA A 160 17.63 -2.42 12.46
C ALA A 160 18.75 -1.63 13.16
N SER A 161 19.62 -0.96 12.40
CA SER A 161 20.73 -0.16 12.93
C SER A 161 20.33 1.21 13.49
N GLY A 162 19.03 1.53 13.55
CA GLY A 162 18.55 2.86 13.96
C GLY A 162 18.80 3.96 12.92
N LYS A 163 19.52 3.66 11.83
CA LYS A 163 19.77 4.59 10.73
C LYS A 163 18.50 5.05 10.04
N PHE A 164 17.48 4.20 9.92
CA PHE A 164 16.17 4.61 9.38
C PHE A 164 15.50 5.70 10.22
N VAL A 165 15.57 5.60 11.55
CA VAL A 165 15.04 6.63 12.46
C VAL A 165 15.91 7.88 12.40
N ALA A 166 17.24 7.75 12.40
CA ALA A 166 18.14 8.90 12.26
C ALA A 166 18.00 9.63 10.91
N ILE A 167 17.74 8.92 9.82
CA ILE A 167 17.44 9.48 8.49
C ILE A 167 16.06 10.14 8.49
N GLY A 168 15.03 9.45 9.01
CA GLY A 168 13.68 10.00 9.13
C GLY A 168 13.63 11.25 10.02
N ASP A 169 14.36 11.27 11.13
CA ASP A 169 14.45 12.41 12.05
C ASP A 169 15.27 13.57 11.46
N LYS A 170 16.32 13.27 10.68
CA LYS A 170 17.15 14.28 9.99
C LYS A 170 16.39 14.95 8.85
N ILE A 171 15.55 14.21 8.13
CA ILE A 171 14.85 14.70 6.93
C ILE A 171 13.39 15.12 7.24
N ARG A 172 12.80 14.67 8.37
CA ARG A 172 11.43 14.96 8.84
C ARG A 172 10.32 14.63 7.83
N PHE A 173 10.52 13.58 7.05
CA PHE A 173 9.57 13.16 6.03
C PHE A 173 8.53 12.15 6.54
N PRO A 174 7.37 12.06 5.88
CA PRO A 174 6.42 10.97 6.11
C PRO A 174 7.04 9.59 5.84
N ASP A 175 6.39 8.53 6.35
CA ASP A 175 6.89 7.14 6.27
C ASP A 175 7.13 6.68 4.83
N ASP A 176 6.24 7.01 3.88
CA ASP A 176 6.33 6.62 2.46
C ASP A 176 7.50 7.31 1.72
N VAL A 177 7.71 8.60 1.98
CA VAL A 177 8.87 9.34 1.46
C VAL A 177 10.18 8.79 2.03
N THR A 178 10.20 8.43 3.33
CA THR A 178 11.37 7.81 3.96
C THR A 178 11.68 6.44 3.35
N MET A 179 10.64 5.65 3.04
CA MET A 179 10.78 4.38 2.31
C MET A 179 11.35 4.60 0.90
N GLY A 180 10.85 5.58 0.16
CA GLY A 180 11.39 5.95 -1.14
C GLY A 180 12.86 6.37 -1.07
N PHE A 181 13.23 7.25 -0.14
CA PHE A 181 14.63 7.64 0.05
C PHE A 181 15.53 6.43 0.32
N LEU A 182 15.12 5.52 1.20
CA LEU A 182 15.88 4.32 1.50
C LEU A 182 16.03 3.42 0.26
N ILE A 183 14.95 3.16 -0.45
CA ILE A 183 14.93 2.19 -1.56
C ILE A 183 15.63 2.77 -2.80
N GLU A 184 15.23 3.96 -3.24
CA GLU A 184 15.73 4.58 -4.46
C GLU A 184 17.12 5.20 -4.27
N HIS A 185 17.29 5.99 -3.21
CA HIS A 185 18.55 6.72 -3.04
C HIS A 185 19.65 5.87 -2.41
N ILE A 186 19.35 5.11 -1.35
CA ILE A 186 20.37 4.34 -0.62
C ILE A 186 20.58 2.96 -1.26
N LEU A 187 19.51 2.21 -1.53
CA LEU A 187 19.60 0.85 -2.08
C LEU A 187 19.68 0.82 -3.62
N LYS A 188 19.46 1.95 -4.30
CA LYS A 188 19.53 2.07 -5.77
C LYS A 188 18.55 1.17 -6.51
N VAL A 189 17.39 0.91 -5.91
CA VAL A 189 16.30 0.15 -6.54
C VAL A 189 15.24 1.14 -7.00
N PRO A 190 15.00 1.29 -8.31
CA PRO A 190 14.02 2.25 -8.81
C PRO A 190 12.59 1.80 -8.51
N LEU A 191 11.69 2.76 -8.30
CA LEU A 191 10.26 2.55 -8.24
C LEU A 191 9.77 2.06 -9.60
N THR A 192 9.18 0.88 -9.61
CA THR A 192 8.41 0.37 -10.74
C THR A 192 7.00 0.94 -10.65
N VAL A 193 6.67 1.81 -11.59
CA VAL A 193 5.37 2.48 -11.63
C VAL A 193 4.28 1.50 -12.05
N ILE A 194 3.26 1.37 -11.20
CA ILE A 194 2.08 0.56 -11.45
C ILE A 194 0.85 1.49 -11.40
N ASP A 195 0.28 1.79 -12.56
CA ASP A 195 -0.82 2.76 -12.69
C ASP A 195 -2.12 2.34 -12.00
N ALA A 196 -2.23 1.05 -11.67
CA ALA A 196 -3.39 0.44 -11.03
C ALA A 196 -3.54 0.78 -9.54
N PHE A 197 -2.55 1.44 -8.91
CA PHE A 197 -2.68 1.97 -7.55
C PHE A 197 -3.19 3.41 -7.59
N HIS A 198 -4.15 3.77 -6.73
CA HIS A 198 -4.78 5.09 -6.75
C HIS A 198 -4.86 5.72 -5.36
N SER A 199 -4.29 6.92 -5.21
CA SER A 199 -4.37 7.72 -3.98
C SER A 199 -5.49 8.76 -4.08
N HIS A 200 -6.08 9.14 -2.94
CA HIS A 200 -7.00 10.27 -2.87
C HIS A 200 -6.36 11.63 -3.19
N LEU A 201 -5.06 11.68 -3.49
CA LEU A 201 -4.39 12.83 -4.10
C LEU A 201 -4.66 12.95 -5.60
N GLU A 202 -5.24 11.93 -6.23
CA GLU A 202 -5.70 11.91 -7.61
C GLU A 202 -7.22 12.13 -7.65
N PRO A 203 -7.78 12.72 -8.72
CA PRO A 203 -9.23 12.84 -8.89
C PRO A 203 -9.86 11.47 -9.11
N MET A 204 -10.44 10.87 -8.07
CA MET A 204 -11.01 9.51 -8.11
C MET A 204 -12.18 9.38 -9.09
N GLU A 205 -12.86 10.49 -9.42
CA GLU A 205 -13.93 10.52 -10.41
C GLU A 205 -13.46 10.23 -11.84
N PHE A 206 -12.17 10.38 -12.15
CA PHE A 206 -11.62 10.13 -13.49
C PHE A 206 -11.22 8.68 -13.72
N ILE A 207 -11.22 7.84 -12.68
CA ILE A 207 -11.03 6.40 -12.86
C ILE A 207 -12.31 5.86 -13.50
N ARG A 208 -12.18 5.31 -14.71
CA ARG A 208 -13.32 4.88 -15.50
C ARG A 208 -13.92 3.58 -14.94
N PRO A 209 -15.26 3.49 -14.78
CA PRO A 209 -15.90 2.30 -14.23
C PRO A 209 -15.51 0.99 -14.91
N GLU A 210 -15.41 1.00 -16.24
CA GLU A 210 -15.05 -0.16 -17.04
C GLU A 210 -13.66 -0.73 -16.73
N THR A 211 -12.75 0.07 -16.14
CA THR A 211 -11.40 -0.39 -15.77
C THR A 211 -11.31 -0.79 -14.30
N PHE A 212 -12.39 -0.74 -13.51
CA PHE A 212 -12.31 -0.98 -12.07
C PHE A 212 -11.74 -2.36 -11.71
N HIS A 213 -12.07 -3.40 -12.47
CA HIS A 213 -11.54 -4.75 -12.24
C HIS A 213 -10.03 -4.85 -12.45
N ASP A 214 -9.45 -3.93 -13.23
CA ASP A 214 -8.02 -3.88 -13.52
C ASP A 214 -7.23 -3.05 -12.51
N GLN A 215 -7.91 -2.30 -11.64
CA GLN A 215 -7.27 -1.49 -10.60
C GLN A 215 -7.00 -2.32 -9.35
N VAL A 216 -5.87 -2.05 -8.72
CA VAL A 216 -5.38 -2.73 -7.51
C VAL A 216 -5.92 -2.07 -6.25
N SER A 217 -5.88 -0.74 -6.20
CA SER A 217 -6.36 0.00 -5.05
C SER A 217 -7.12 1.25 -5.46
N PHE A 218 -7.99 1.66 -4.55
CA PHE A 218 -8.71 2.93 -4.62
C PHE A 218 -8.58 3.60 -3.27
N SER A 219 -8.81 4.91 -3.23
CA SER A 219 -8.82 5.66 -1.97
C SER A 219 -10.00 6.62 -1.96
N TYR A 220 -10.21 7.28 -0.83
CA TYR A 220 -11.19 8.34 -0.70
C TYR A 220 -10.69 9.37 0.32
N ALA A 221 -11.05 10.63 0.11
CA ALA A 221 -10.80 11.67 1.11
C ALA A 221 -11.88 12.73 1.08
N ARG A 222 -12.09 13.39 2.22
CA ARG A 222 -12.96 14.56 2.27
C ARG A 222 -12.14 15.80 1.92
N MET A 223 -12.39 16.39 0.75
CA MET A 223 -11.79 17.63 0.29
C MET A 223 -12.74 18.79 0.58
N ARG A 224 -12.44 19.58 1.61
CA ARG A 224 -13.32 20.65 2.10
C ARG A 224 -14.73 20.11 2.42
N ASN A 225 -15.70 20.37 1.55
CA ASN A 225 -17.10 19.99 1.69
C ASN A 225 -17.53 18.89 0.71
N GLU A 226 -16.63 18.39 -0.13
CA GLU A 226 -16.91 17.36 -1.12
C GLU A 226 -16.05 16.12 -0.86
N TRP A 227 -16.57 14.96 -1.26
CA TRP A 227 -15.83 13.71 -1.19
C TRP A 227 -15.11 13.49 -2.51
N ASN A 228 -13.79 13.31 -2.47
CA ASN A 228 -13.03 12.74 -3.57
C ASN A 228 -13.22 11.21 -3.51
N VAL A 229 -14.09 10.69 -4.36
CA VAL A 229 -14.51 9.28 -4.39
C VAL A 229 -14.66 8.80 -5.83
N VAL A 230 -14.61 7.48 -6.02
CA VAL A 230 -14.83 6.87 -7.33
C VAL A 230 -16.26 7.09 -7.82
N LYS A 231 -16.41 7.34 -9.12
CA LYS A 231 -17.72 7.47 -9.76
C LYS A 231 -18.25 6.08 -10.09
N VAL A 232 -19.10 5.55 -9.23
CA VAL A 232 -19.70 4.21 -9.36
C VAL A 232 -21.18 4.29 -9.05
N ASP A 233 -22.03 3.49 -9.70
CA ASP A 233 -23.44 3.36 -9.34
C ASP A 233 -23.61 2.36 -8.18
N GLY A 234 -24.64 2.51 -7.36
CA GLY A 234 -24.88 1.58 -6.26
C GLY A 234 -25.75 2.13 -5.15
N PHE A 235 -25.28 1.99 -3.92
CA PHE A 235 -25.98 2.50 -2.73
C PHE A 235 -26.15 4.02 -2.79
N ASP A 236 -27.12 4.55 -2.06
CA ASP A 236 -27.30 5.99 -1.92
C ASP A 236 -26.14 6.62 -1.13
N LEU A 237 -25.90 7.92 -1.33
CA LEU A 237 -24.78 8.64 -0.71
C LEU A 237 -24.92 8.82 0.81
N LYS A 238 -26.11 8.65 1.38
CA LYS A 238 -26.30 8.69 2.84
C LYS A 238 -25.81 7.38 3.46
N THR A 239 -26.02 6.25 2.79
CA THR A 239 -25.55 4.92 3.20
C THR A 239 -24.07 4.69 2.87
N ASP A 240 -23.61 5.11 1.70
CA ASP A 240 -22.25 4.88 1.19
C ASP A 240 -21.60 6.17 0.66
N PRO A 241 -21.31 7.15 1.54
CA PRO A 241 -20.72 8.43 1.14
C PRO A 241 -19.30 8.29 0.56
N LYS A 242 -18.59 7.21 0.92
CA LYS A 242 -17.22 6.91 0.47
C LYS A 242 -17.18 6.06 -0.80
N ARG A 243 -18.35 5.62 -1.29
CA ARG A 243 -18.53 4.74 -2.46
C ARG A 243 -17.87 3.37 -2.36
N ILE A 244 -17.43 2.95 -1.17
CA ILE A 244 -16.69 1.70 -0.99
C ILE A 244 -17.59 0.48 -1.09
N TYR A 245 -18.82 0.55 -0.58
CA TYR A 245 -19.77 -0.57 -0.70
C TYR A 245 -20.26 -0.71 -2.13
N SER A 246 -20.50 0.41 -2.80
CA SER A 246 -20.91 0.46 -4.21
C SER A 246 -19.80 -0.09 -5.11
N LEU A 247 -18.54 0.32 -4.89
CA LEU A 247 -17.38 -0.23 -5.58
C LEU A 247 -17.23 -1.73 -5.31
N HIS A 248 -17.37 -2.18 -4.05
CA HIS A 248 -17.28 -3.59 -3.72
C HIS A 248 -18.34 -4.41 -4.45
N CYS A 249 -19.57 -3.92 -4.52
CA CYS A 249 -20.65 -4.61 -5.22
C CYS A 249 -20.55 -4.53 -6.75
N TYR A 250 -19.90 -3.48 -7.28
CA TYR A 250 -19.53 -3.43 -8.69
C TYR A 250 -18.53 -4.56 -9.02
N LEU A 251 -17.48 -4.70 -8.20
CA LEU A 251 -16.43 -5.70 -8.42
C LEU A 251 -16.89 -7.13 -8.11
N TYR A 252 -17.78 -7.30 -7.14
CA TYR A 252 -18.21 -8.59 -6.60
C TYR A 252 -19.73 -8.64 -6.37
N PRO A 253 -20.55 -8.66 -7.43
CA PRO A 253 -22.01 -8.54 -7.33
C PRO A 253 -22.70 -9.75 -6.67
N PHE A 254 -21.97 -10.83 -6.43
CA PHE A 254 -22.50 -12.10 -5.92
C PHE A 254 -22.66 -12.12 -4.39
N PHE A 255 -22.11 -11.16 -3.66
CA PHE A 255 -22.26 -11.10 -2.21
C PHE A 255 -23.68 -10.68 -1.82
N SER A 256 -24.23 -11.30 -0.77
CA SER A 256 -25.62 -11.08 -0.31
C SER A 256 -25.90 -9.66 0.17
N ILE A 257 -24.87 -8.91 0.56
CA ILE A 257 -24.98 -7.51 0.94
C ILE A 257 -25.27 -6.59 -0.26
N CYS A 258 -25.03 -7.07 -1.48
CA CYS A 258 -25.13 -6.26 -2.68
C CYS A 258 -26.58 -6.11 -3.17
N PRO A 259 -27.03 -4.87 -3.49
CA PRO A 259 -28.37 -4.64 -4.00
C PRO A 259 -28.57 -5.35 -5.33
N LYS A 260 -29.67 -6.08 -5.47
CA LYS A 260 -30.03 -6.80 -6.71
C LYS A 260 -30.28 -5.85 -7.90
N SER A 261 -30.51 -4.57 -7.62
CA SER A 261 -30.71 -3.52 -8.62
C SER A 261 -29.41 -3.05 -9.29
N ILE A 262 -28.24 -3.33 -8.70
CA ILE A 262 -26.95 -3.10 -9.36
C ILE A 262 -26.84 -4.14 -10.47
N ARG A 263 -27.08 -3.70 -11.71
CA ARG A 263 -27.16 -4.58 -12.88
C ARG A 263 -25.89 -5.41 -12.97
N ARG A 264 -26.07 -6.73 -12.88
CA ARG A 264 -25.10 -7.75 -13.30
C ARG A 264 -24.81 -7.50 -14.79
N ARG A 265 -23.74 -6.79 -15.12
CA ARG A 265 -23.18 -6.83 -16.47
C ARG A 265 -22.25 -8.02 -16.58
#